data_AF-A0A231NZM8-F1
#
_entry.id   AF-A0A231NZM8-F1
#
_cell.length_a   1.000
_cell.length_b   1.000
_cell.length_c   1.000
_cell.angle_alpha   90.00
_cell.angle_beta   90.00
_cell.angle_gamma   90.00
#
_symmetry.space_group_name_H-M   'P 1'
#
loop_
_entity.id
_entity.type
_entity.pdbx_description
1 polymer ?
#
loop_
_entity_poly.entity_id
_entity_poly.type
_entity_poly.pdbx_seq_one_letter_code
_entity_poly.pdbx_strand_id
1 'polypeptide(L)'
;MNKDNQTDCNSPTASMPPRKTLEERKALLQRQKEKLAQKEAALNKEARKERDGQLIAWGIMVEARYRNAAPELRERIISTAHKFLRDRNLSRALTGFARLDAEAPSLEVDS
;
A
#
# COMPACT_ATOMS: atom_id res chain seq x y z
N MET A 1 -68.76 27.07 -49.41
CA MET A 1 -68.34 25.70 -49.06
C MET A 1 -66.82 25.63 -49.09
N ASN A 2 -66.20 25.32 -47.96
CA ASN A 2 -64.76 25.29 -47.74
C ASN A 2 -64.10 24.07 -48.39
N LYS A 3 -62.93 24.28 -49.00
CA LYS A 3 -61.94 23.22 -49.21
C LYS A 3 -60.53 23.78 -48.97
N ASP A 4 -59.73 22.88 -48.39
CA ASP A 4 -58.27 22.88 -48.34
C ASP A 4 -57.63 23.77 -47.28
N ASN A 5 -57.54 23.23 -46.06
CA ASN A 5 -56.34 23.44 -45.26
C ASN A 5 -56.03 22.20 -44.43
N GLN A 6 -55.30 21.26 -45.02
CA GLN A 6 -54.70 20.14 -44.30
C GLN A 6 -53.21 20.46 -44.16
N THR A 7 -52.86 21.02 -43.02
CA THR A 7 -51.47 21.18 -42.58
C THR A 7 -51.25 20.17 -41.46
N ASP A 8 -50.71 19.01 -41.81
CA ASP A 8 -50.32 17.99 -40.85
C ASP A 8 -49.07 18.48 -40.09
N CYS A 9 -49.28 18.97 -38.88
CA CYS A 9 -48.20 19.32 -37.95
C CYS A 9 -47.67 18.06 -37.25
N ASN A 10 -46.95 17.20 -37.97
CA ASN A 10 -46.14 16.14 -37.36
C ASN A 10 -44.72 16.64 -37.12
N SER A 11 -44.51 17.37 -36.02
CA SER A 11 -43.17 17.64 -35.51
C SER A 11 -42.66 16.40 -34.74
N PRO A 12 -41.47 15.85 -35.05
CA PRO A 12 -40.90 14.80 -34.23
C PRO A 12 -40.49 15.42 -32.90
N THR A 13 -41.21 15.09 -31.83
CA THR A 13 -40.81 15.41 -30.46
C THR A 13 -39.37 14.99 -30.26
N ALA A 14 -38.48 15.97 -30.11
CA ALA A 14 -37.09 15.73 -29.74
C ALA A 14 -37.11 14.96 -28.41
N SER A 15 -36.76 13.67 -28.50
CA SER A 15 -36.61 12.78 -27.36
C SER A 15 -35.47 13.32 -26.50
N MET A 16 -35.79 14.20 -25.57
CA MET A 16 -34.90 14.56 -24.48
C MET A 16 -34.60 13.28 -23.71
N PRO A 17 -33.33 12.94 -23.43
CA PRO A 17 -33.01 11.73 -22.69
C PRO A 17 -33.75 11.74 -21.35
N PRO A 18 -34.37 10.61 -20.94
CA PRO A 18 -35.20 10.57 -19.75
C PRO A 18 -34.39 11.05 -18.52
N ARG A 19 -34.96 12.00 -17.76
CA ARG A 19 -34.38 12.46 -16.50
C ARG A 19 -34.32 11.27 -15.53
N LYS A 20 -33.11 10.87 -15.14
CA LYS A 20 -32.91 9.81 -14.14
C LYS A 20 -33.73 10.06 -12.88
N THR A 21 -34.43 9.03 -12.43
CA THR A 21 -35.25 9.05 -11.22
C THR A 21 -34.37 9.26 -9.99
N LEU A 22 -34.97 9.66 -8.86
CA LEU A 22 -34.23 9.92 -7.62
C LEU A 22 -33.54 8.64 -7.09
N GLU A 23 -34.19 7.48 -7.25
CA GLU A 23 -33.64 6.18 -6.87
C GLU A 23 -32.48 5.74 -7.77
N GLU A 24 -32.57 5.96 -9.09
CA GLU A 24 -31.45 5.73 -10.01
C GLU A 24 -30.22 6.61 -9.68
N ARG A 25 -30.46 7.86 -9.26
CA ARG A 25 -29.38 8.76 -8.84
C ARG A 25 -28.71 8.27 -7.55
N LYS A 26 -29.50 7.82 -6.56
CA LYS A 26 -28.96 7.23 -5.32
C LYS A 26 -28.16 5.96 -5.60
N ALA A 27 -28.68 5.05 -6.43
CA ALA A 27 -28.00 3.82 -6.81
C ALA A 27 -26.68 4.12 -7.56
N LEU A 28 -26.68 5.12 -8.44
CA LEU A 28 -25.46 5.56 -9.12
C LEU A 28 -24.43 6.12 -8.14
N LEU A 29 -24.84 6.96 -7.19
CA LEU A 29 -23.96 7.50 -6.15
C LEU A 29 -23.37 6.39 -5.28
N GLN A 30 -24.17 5.40 -4.89
CA GLN A 30 -23.71 4.27 -4.10
C GLN A 30 -22.64 3.47 -4.86
N ARG A 31 -22.90 3.16 -6.14
CA ARG A 31 -21.92 2.48 -7.01
C ARG A 31 -20.64 3.29 -7.19
N GLN A 32 -20.74 4.63 -7.25
CA GLN A 32 -19.57 5.50 -7.32
C GLN A 32 -18.75 5.48 -6.03
N LYS A 33 -19.41 5.50 -4.86
CA LYS A 33 -18.74 5.37 -3.55
C LYS A 33 -18.00 4.03 -3.42
N GLU A 34 -18.63 2.94 -3.84
CA GLU A 34 -18.00 1.60 -3.81
C GLU A 34 -16.76 1.55 -4.72
N LYS A 35 -16.85 2.11 -5.92
CA LYS A 35 -15.69 2.21 -6.83
C LYS A 35 -14.56 3.06 -6.26
N LEU A 36 -14.89 4.16 -5.57
CA LEU A 36 -13.89 4.99 -4.91
C LEU A 36 -13.19 4.23 -3.78
N ALA A 37 -13.97 3.58 -2.90
CA ALA A 37 -13.43 2.78 -1.80
C ALA A 37 -12.51 1.65 -2.30
N GLN A 38 -12.88 0.98 -3.41
CA GLN A 38 -12.03 -0.04 -4.03
C GLN A 38 -10.70 0.54 -4.55
N LYS A 39 -10.74 1.71 -5.21
CA LYS A 39 -9.53 2.38 -5.69
C LYS A 39 -8.64 2.84 -4.55
N GLU A 40 -9.21 3.40 -3.49
CA GLU A 40 -8.46 3.80 -2.28
C GLU A 40 -7.81 2.59 -1.61
N ALA A 41 -8.53 1.47 -1.50
CA ALA A 41 -7.98 0.23 -0.95
C ALA A 41 -6.81 -0.29 -1.78
N ALA A 42 -6.89 -0.21 -3.12
CA ALA A 42 -5.80 -0.57 -4.02
C ALA A 42 -4.59 0.35 -3.82
N LEU A 43 -4.79 1.67 -3.82
CA LEU A 43 -3.70 2.63 -3.59
C LEU A 43 -3.00 2.41 -2.24
N ASN A 44 -3.78 2.15 -1.19
CA ASN A 44 -3.24 1.85 0.14
C ASN A 44 -2.46 0.54 0.18
N LYS A 45 -2.86 -0.46 -0.62
CA LYS A 45 -2.14 -1.74 -0.72
C LYS A 45 -0.78 -1.53 -1.40
N GLU A 46 -0.75 -0.78 -2.48
CA GLU A 46 0.47 -0.47 -3.22
C GLU A 46 1.43 0.37 -2.37
N ALA A 47 0.92 1.36 -1.62
CA ALA A 47 1.72 2.14 -0.69
C ALA A 47 2.31 1.29 0.45
N ARG A 48 1.55 0.31 0.97
CA ARG A 48 2.06 -0.65 1.97
C ARG A 48 3.17 -1.51 1.38
N LYS A 49 2.99 -2.02 0.16
CA LYS A 49 3.99 -2.85 -0.53
C LYS A 49 5.31 -2.10 -0.69
N GLU A 50 5.25 -0.84 -1.10
CA GLU A 50 6.43 0.02 -1.24
C GLU A 50 7.14 0.23 0.09
N ARG A 51 6.38 0.64 1.12
CA ARG A 51 6.91 0.84 2.47
C ARG A 51 7.53 -0.43 3.06
N ASP A 52 6.90 -1.59 2.83
CA ASP A 52 7.42 -2.87 3.31
C ASP A 52 8.73 -3.23 2.59
N GLY A 53 8.85 -2.92 1.28
CA GLY A 53 10.11 -3.03 0.54
C GLY A 53 11.22 -2.14 1.11
N GLN A 54 10.89 -0.91 1.47
CA GLN A 54 11.83 0.02 2.12
C GLN A 54 12.31 -0.49 3.48
N LEU A 55 11.41 -1.03 4.30
CA LEU A 55 11.77 -1.65 5.59
C LEU A 55 12.70 -2.86 5.41
N ILE A 56 12.46 -3.69 4.38
CA ILE A 56 13.34 -4.82 4.04
C ILE A 56 14.73 -4.32 3.64
N ALA A 57 14.82 -3.30 2.79
CA ALA A 57 16.10 -2.73 2.37
C ALA A 57 16.91 -2.19 3.56
N TRP A 58 16.25 -1.51 4.51
CA TRP A 58 16.90 -1.08 5.75
C TRP A 58 17.37 -2.26 6.61
N GLY A 59 16.56 -3.31 6.72
CA GLY A 59 16.93 -4.53 7.44
C GLY A 59 18.19 -5.19 6.86
N ILE A 60 18.25 -5.35 5.53
CA ILE A 60 19.41 -5.89 4.82
C ILE A 60 20.66 -5.04 5.07
N MET A 61 20.52 -3.72 5.00
CA MET A 61 21.63 -2.79 5.26
C MET A 61 22.16 -2.93 6.70
N VAL A 62 21.28 -3.01 7.69
CA VAL A 62 21.68 -3.18 9.11
C VAL A 62 22.36 -4.52 9.34
N GLU A 63 21.83 -5.61 8.76
CA GLU A 63 22.46 -6.93 8.83
C GLU A 63 23.87 -6.92 8.23
N ALA A 64 24.03 -6.39 7.01
CA ALA A 64 25.33 -6.27 6.36
C ALA A 64 26.29 -5.40 7.19
N ARG A 65 25.78 -4.31 7.78
CA ARG A 65 26.58 -3.42 8.62
C ARG A 65 27.07 -4.11 9.89
N TYR A 66 26.20 -4.87 10.55
CA TYR A 66 26.51 -5.64 11.76
C TYR A 66 27.54 -6.73 11.48
N ARG A 67 27.32 -7.52 10.43
CA ARG A 67 28.21 -8.62 10.01
C ARG A 67 29.65 -8.15 9.77
N ASN A 68 29.82 -6.98 9.15
CA ASN A 68 31.12 -6.39 8.82
C ASN A 68 31.62 -5.38 9.88
N ALA A 69 30.92 -5.21 11.01
CA ALA A 69 31.32 -4.28 12.06
C ALA A 69 32.34 -4.91 13.01
N ALA A 70 33.27 -4.08 13.49
CA ALA A 70 34.09 -4.38 14.66
C ALA A 70 33.23 -4.56 15.92
N PRO A 71 33.69 -5.30 16.94
CA PRO A 71 32.91 -5.62 18.13
C PRO A 71 32.30 -4.40 18.83
N GLU A 72 33.04 -3.30 18.96
CA GLU A 72 32.57 -2.09 19.64
C GLU A 72 31.38 -1.45 18.94
N LEU A 73 31.32 -1.60 17.61
CA LEU A 73 30.21 -1.08 16.84
C LEU A 73 29.02 -2.04 16.83
N ARG A 74 29.25 -3.37 16.88
CA ARG A 74 28.17 -4.35 17.11
C ARG A 74 27.44 -4.06 18.42
N GLU A 75 28.18 -3.81 19.49
CA GLU A 75 27.62 -3.42 20.79
C GLU A 75 26.80 -2.13 20.74
N ARG A 76 27.24 -1.12 19.98
CA ARG A 76 26.45 0.11 19.76
C ARG A 76 25.17 -0.16 18.99
N ILE A 77 25.19 -1.06 18.01
CA ILE A 77 24.00 -1.46 17.25
C ILE A 77 23.00 -2.17 18.18
N ILE A 78 23.47 -3.12 19.00
CA ILE A 78 22.65 -3.82 20.00
C ILE A 78 22.04 -2.82 21.00
N SER A 79 22.86 -1.90 21.52
CA SER A 79 22.41 -0.84 22.44
C SER A 79 21.34 0.06 21.80
N THR A 80 21.49 0.38 20.52
CA THR A 80 20.51 1.15 19.74
C THR A 80 19.20 0.38 19.60
N ALA A 81 19.26 -0.94 19.36
CA ALA A 81 18.08 -1.79 19.31
C ALA A 81 17.32 -1.76 20.66
N HIS A 82 18.02 -1.89 21.79
CA HIS A 82 17.42 -1.77 23.12
C HIS A 82 16.78 -0.41 23.39
N LYS A 83 17.34 0.67 22.85
CA LYS A 83 16.83 2.03 23.03
C LYS A 83 15.54 2.28 22.26
N PHE A 84 15.46 1.81 21.00
CA PHE A 84 14.40 2.21 20.07
C PHE A 84 13.38 1.13 19.75
N LEU A 85 13.70 -0.15 19.94
CA LEU A 85 12.77 -1.25 19.71
C LEU A 85 12.10 -1.69 21.02
N ARG A 86 10.88 -2.21 20.89
CA ARG A 86 10.09 -2.76 22.00
C ARG A 86 9.52 -4.12 21.63
N ASP A 87 9.21 -4.90 22.67
CA ASP A 87 8.47 -6.16 22.59
C ASP A 87 9.01 -7.12 21.51
N ARG A 88 8.11 -7.56 20.62
CA ARG A 88 8.39 -8.49 19.55
C ARG A 88 9.49 -8.01 18.60
N ASN A 89 9.58 -6.70 18.36
CA ASN A 89 10.58 -6.16 17.44
C ASN A 89 11.98 -6.18 18.07
N LEU A 90 12.09 -5.89 19.36
CA LEU A 90 13.35 -6.02 20.08
C LEU A 90 13.80 -7.49 20.13
N SER A 91 12.91 -8.40 20.53
CA SER A 91 13.19 -9.83 20.57
C SER A 91 13.67 -10.37 19.22
N ARG A 92 13.02 -9.97 18.12
CA ARG A 92 13.43 -10.35 16.76
C ARG A 92 14.81 -9.80 16.39
N ALA A 93 15.09 -8.53 16.68
CA ALA A 93 16.38 -7.93 16.38
C ALA A 93 17.52 -8.66 17.13
N LEU A 94 17.36 -8.90 18.43
CA LEU A 94 18.36 -9.60 19.25
C LEU A 94 18.58 -11.04 18.78
N THR A 95 17.50 -11.76 18.45
CA THR A 95 17.60 -13.11 17.86
C THR A 95 18.33 -13.08 16.52
N GLY A 96 18.07 -12.05 15.70
CA GLY A 96 18.77 -11.83 14.44
C GLY A 96 20.26 -11.61 14.63
N PHE A 97 20.67 -10.74 15.54
CA PHE A 97 22.09 -10.52 15.84
C PHE A 97 22.78 -11.78 16.36
N ALA A 98 22.15 -12.49 17.30
CA ALA A 98 22.69 -13.76 17.82
C ALA A 98 22.89 -14.81 16.72
N ARG A 99 21.96 -14.90 15.75
CA ARG A 99 22.11 -15.77 14.58
C ARG A 99 23.32 -15.35 13.74
N LEU A 100 23.50 -14.05 13.49
CA LEU A 100 24.63 -13.53 12.71
C LEU A 100 25.98 -13.80 13.38
N ASP A 101 26.05 -13.73 14.71
CA ASP A 101 27.26 -14.06 15.46
C ASP A 101 27.57 -15.55 15.40
N ALA A 102 26.55 -16.42 15.36
CA ALA A 102 26.74 -17.87 15.15
C ALA A 102 27.11 -18.24 13.69
N GLU A 103 26.67 -17.45 12.71
CA GLU A 103 27.00 -17.63 11.29
C GLU A 103 28.41 -17.11 10.93
N ALA A 104 29.01 -16.24 11.75
CA ALA A 104 30.35 -15.74 11.51
C ALA A 104 31.33 -16.93 11.57
N PRO A 105 31.98 -17.31 10.46
CA PRO A 105 32.90 -18.43 10.48
C PRO A 105 34.03 -18.11 11.45
N SER A 106 34.45 -19.13 12.19
CA SER A 106 35.72 -19.20 12.92
C SER A 106 36.87 -18.98 11.93
N LEU A 107 37.12 -17.71 11.56
CA LEU A 107 38.23 -17.29 10.70
C LEU A 107 39.53 -17.21 11.50
N GLU A 108 39.80 -18.19 12.34
CA GLU A 108 41.14 -18.50 12.85
C GLU A 108 41.13 -19.97 13.23
N VAL A 109 41.67 -20.84 12.37
CA VAL A 109 42.79 -21.77 12.67
C VAL A 109 43.25 -22.32 11.32
N ASP A 110 44.27 -21.71 10.73
CA ASP A 110 45.32 -22.48 10.06
C ASP A 110 46.63 -21.78 10.46
N SER A 111 47.37 -22.49 11.32
CA SER A 111 48.68 -22.10 11.86
C SER A 111 49.81 -22.47 10.91
#